data_AF-A0A7X3PRQ1-F1
#
_entry.id   AF-A0A7X3PRQ1-F1
#
_cell.length_a   1.000
_cell.length_b   1.000
_cell.length_c   1.000
_cell.angle_alpha   90.00
_cell.angle_beta   90.00
_cell.angle_gamma   90.00
#
_symmetry.space_group_name_H-M   'P 1'
#
loop_
_entity.id
_entity.type
_entity.pdbx_description
1 polymer ?
#
loop_
_entity_poly.entity_id
_entity_poly.type
_entity_poly.pdbx_seq_one_letter_code
_entity_poly.pdbx_strand_id
1 'polypeptide(L)'
;MEEVDWDALLEDQFDAGAYNSERTEYDPNWEADREPQENRITAMPPLLEHLYRQLGEIGGLGPEERAIAEYIIGNIDERGYVGCLLAAIADDLQVEVAAVEKVLRVIQTFDPPGVGARDLRECLMIQLSQRDDPLSALALQVVRDHLEDLTRRRLRHITRALAISNEKLKEALQVIERLQPHPGLLASSDYNNLLTLDSEIAYITPDLVVEKIGEEWQVWLADGSMPSLKINSEYQHLLNNSHGDGAAAVKDYVAKNLNDARWLINAIHQRRTTILKVGNYLLQAQLPFFEQGPSRLRPLVLQDVADAVGMHVSTISRVSNGKYMQTPHGVFELKYFFDNKLSTDEGEDVSVRSVKEKISQLVADEDKARPLSDQQIVEELGKGGLKIARRTIAKYRDQLKIPAQRYRREL
;
A
#
# COMPACT_ATOMS: atom_id res chain seq x y z
N MET A 1 0.92 -41.00 -35.97
CA MET A 1 0.59 -40.49 -34.63
C MET A 1 0.45 -41.75 -33.81
N GLU A 2 1.54 -42.18 -33.17
CA GLU A 2 1.54 -43.41 -32.37
C GLU A 2 0.64 -43.20 -31.16
N GLU A 3 -0.27 -44.14 -30.97
CA GLU A 3 -1.22 -44.18 -29.86
C GLU A 3 -0.42 -44.55 -28.61
N VAL A 4 -0.24 -43.58 -27.71
CA VAL A 4 0.46 -43.80 -26.45
C VAL A 4 -0.39 -44.75 -25.60
N ASP A 5 0.19 -45.87 -25.19
CA ASP A 5 -0.45 -46.83 -24.29
C ASP A 5 -0.40 -46.29 -22.86
N TRP A 6 -1.55 -45.80 -22.40
CA TRP A 6 -1.69 -45.05 -21.15
C TRP A 6 -1.84 -45.93 -19.91
N ASP A 7 -2.06 -47.24 -20.07
CA ASP A 7 -2.16 -48.16 -18.93
C ASP A 7 -0.79 -48.43 -18.30
N ALA A 8 0.28 -48.48 -19.12
CA ALA A 8 1.64 -48.73 -18.67
C ALA A 8 2.29 -47.54 -17.92
N LEU A 9 1.81 -46.31 -18.14
CA LEU A 9 2.29 -45.11 -17.44
C LEU A 9 1.62 -44.90 -16.07
N LEU A 10 0.52 -45.61 -15.82
CA LEU A 10 -0.29 -45.47 -14.62
C LEU A 10 0.13 -46.42 -13.49
N GLU A 11 0.78 -47.55 -13.77
CA GLU A 11 1.20 -48.51 -12.73
C GLU A 11 2.28 -47.97 -11.77
N ASP A 12 3.05 -46.96 -12.18
CA ASP A 12 4.26 -46.52 -11.44
C ASP A 12 4.00 -45.50 -10.30
N GLN A 13 2.75 -45.08 -10.05
CA GLN A 13 2.42 -44.06 -9.02
C GLN A 13 1.47 -44.53 -7.90
N PHE A 14 1.06 -45.81 -7.88
CA PHE A 14 0.00 -46.28 -6.98
C PHE A 14 0.46 -46.85 -5.63
N ASP A 15 1.75 -46.84 -5.28
CA ASP A 15 2.22 -47.40 -4.02
C ASP A 15 2.54 -46.34 -2.95
N ALA A 16 1.49 -45.75 -2.37
CA ALA A 16 1.53 -45.12 -1.04
C ALA A 16 0.12 -44.78 -0.54
N GLY A 17 -0.51 -45.74 0.14
CA GLY A 17 -1.75 -45.52 0.89
C GLY A 17 -1.52 -44.79 2.21
N ALA A 18 -2.45 -43.89 2.57
CA ALA A 18 -2.99 -43.67 3.92
C ALA A 18 -3.74 -42.33 4.00
N TYR A 19 -5.08 -42.35 4.01
CA TYR A 19 -5.87 -41.31 4.69
C TYR A 19 -7.16 -41.93 5.26
N ASN A 20 -7.19 -42.09 6.58
CA ASN A 20 -8.38 -42.32 7.40
C ASN A 20 -9.30 -41.09 7.32
N SER A 21 -10.59 -41.28 7.02
CA SER A 21 -11.61 -40.24 7.21
C SER A 21 -12.46 -40.55 8.44
N GLU A 22 -12.38 -39.73 9.49
CA GLU A 22 -13.41 -39.66 10.52
C GLU A 22 -14.59 -38.83 9.99
N ARG A 23 -15.80 -39.37 10.11
CA ARG A 23 -17.06 -38.72 9.72
C ARG A 23 -17.45 -37.70 10.79
N THR A 24 -17.44 -36.42 10.48
CA THR A 24 -18.17 -35.38 11.24
C THR A 24 -19.59 -35.24 10.69
N GLU A 25 -20.59 -35.46 11.54
CA GLU A 25 -22.01 -35.25 11.23
C GLU A 25 -22.31 -33.75 11.00
N TYR A 26 -23.08 -33.46 9.95
CA TYR A 26 -23.45 -32.12 9.50
C TYR A 26 -24.70 -31.64 10.24
N ASP A 27 -24.60 -30.52 10.95
CA ASP A 27 -25.75 -29.85 11.60
C ASP A 27 -26.44 -28.88 10.61
N PRO A 28 -27.71 -29.10 10.26
CA PRO A 28 -28.45 -28.30 9.27
C PRO A 28 -28.83 -26.88 9.73
N ASN A 29 -28.59 -26.50 10.99
CA ASN A 29 -28.96 -25.17 11.52
C ASN A 29 -27.78 -24.19 11.70
N TRP A 30 -26.58 -24.54 11.23
CA TRP A 30 -25.36 -23.74 11.37
C TRP A 30 -25.45 -22.30 10.81
N GLU A 31 -26.21 -22.06 9.75
CA GLU A 31 -26.24 -20.76 9.06
C GLU A 31 -27.27 -19.77 9.63
N ALA A 32 -28.33 -20.23 10.30
CA ALA A 32 -29.46 -19.36 10.67
C ALA A 32 -29.23 -18.53 11.95
N ASP A 33 -28.33 -18.96 12.84
CA ASP A 33 -28.07 -18.31 14.14
C ASP A 33 -26.87 -17.34 14.14
N ARG A 34 -26.19 -17.15 13.00
CA ARG A 34 -25.12 -16.14 12.90
C ARG A 34 -25.68 -14.86 12.29
N GLU A 35 -25.84 -13.83 13.11
CA GLU A 35 -25.67 -12.47 12.61
C GLU A 35 -24.37 -12.44 11.76
N PRO A 36 -24.36 -11.80 10.57
CA PRO A 36 -23.17 -11.75 9.73
C PRO A 36 -21.98 -11.26 10.55
N GLN A 37 -21.03 -12.17 10.84
CA GLN A 37 -19.84 -11.86 11.65
C GLN A 37 -19.02 -10.71 11.03
N GLU A 38 -19.21 -10.46 9.74
CA GLU A 38 -18.61 -9.39 8.97
C GLU A 38 -18.94 -7.98 9.49
N ASN A 39 -20.06 -7.80 10.21
CA ASN A 39 -20.46 -6.51 10.77
C ASN A 39 -20.02 -6.28 12.23
N ARG A 40 -19.30 -7.24 12.83
CA ARG A 40 -18.73 -7.02 14.17
C ARG A 40 -17.43 -6.25 14.03
N ILE A 41 -17.45 -4.98 14.42
CA ILE A 41 -16.23 -4.22 14.73
C ILE A 41 -15.48 -5.03 15.80
N THR A 42 -14.44 -5.73 15.38
CA THR A 42 -13.78 -6.78 16.19
C THR A 42 -12.84 -6.18 17.24
N ALA A 43 -12.50 -4.89 17.12
CA ALA A 43 -11.78 -4.12 18.13
C ALA A 43 -12.06 -2.62 17.97
N MET A 44 -12.12 -1.88 19.09
CA MET A 44 -12.18 -0.42 19.06
C MET A 44 -10.82 0.14 18.63
N PRO A 45 -10.75 1.23 17.84
CA PRO A 45 -9.48 1.84 17.47
C PRO A 45 -8.63 2.13 18.73
N PRO A 46 -7.31 1.84 18.69
CA PRO A 46 -6.45 1.89 19.88
C PRO A 46 -6.38 3.29 20.51
N LEU A 47 -6.50 4.34 19.70
CA LEU A 47 -6.61 5.73 20.18
C LEU A 47 -7.89 5.94 20.99
N LEU A 48 -9.05 5.52 20.48
CA LEU A 48 -10.33 5.71 21.17
C LEU A 48 -10.33 4.96 22.50
N GLU A 49 -9.83 3.73 22.52
CA GLU A 49 -9.67 2.95 23.76
C GLU A 49 -8.75 3.65 24.78
N HIS A 50 -7.66 4.25 24.31
CA HIS A 50 -6.78 5.01 25.17
C HIS A 50 -7.46 6.24 25.78
N LEU A 51 -8.21 7.01 24.97
CA LEU A 51 -8.93 8.20 25.43
C LEU A 51 -10.07 7.84 26.40
N TYR A 52 -10.81 6.76 26.14
CA TYR A 52 -11.84 6.28 27.08
C TYR A 52 -11.25 5.84 28.42
N ARG A 53 -10.07 5.20 28.41
CA ARG A 53 -9.35 4.84 29.64
C ARG A 53 -8.92 6.09 30.42
N GLN A 54 -8.35 7.10 29.75
CA GLN A 54 -8.00 8.37 30.40
C GLN A 54 -9.22 9.12 30.93
N LEU A 55 -10.34 9.11 30.21
CA LEU A 55 -11.61 9.65 30.69
C LEU A 55 -12.08 8.92 31.97
N GLY A 56 -11.82 7.61 32.07
CA GLY A 56 -12.08 6.82 33.27
C GLY A 56 -11.18 7.16 34.46
N GLU A 57 -9.93 7.55 34.21
CA GLU A 57 -8.94 7.90 35.24
C GLU A 57 -9.14 9.31 35.83
N ILE A 58 -9.76 10.21 35.06
CA ILE A 58 -10.05 11.58 35.51
C ILE A 58 -11.26 11.58 36.45
N GLY A 59 -10.98 11.76 37.73
CA GLY A 59 -12.00 12.05 38.74
C GLY A 59 -12.44 13.51 38.68
N GLY A 60 -13.76 13.76 38.76
CA GLY A 60 -14.31 15.11 38.94
C GLY A 60 -15.26 15.61 37.85
N LEU A 61 -15.51 14.83 36.79
CA LEU A 61 -16.51 15.15 35.77
C LEU A 61 -17.91 14.72 36.24
N GLY A 62 -18.89 15.61 36.09
CA GLY A 62 -20.30 15.28 36.31
C GLY A 62 -20.83 14.25 35.31
N PRO A 63 -21.99 13.62 35.55
CA PRO A 63 -22.58 12.65 34.61
C PRO A 63 -22.88 13.26 33.23
N GLU A 64 -23.29 14.54 33.19
CA GLU A 64 -23.53 15.28 31.94
C GLU A 64 -22.21 15.59 31.21
N GLU A 65 -21.18 16.03 31.93
CA GLU A 65 -19.86 16.31 31.35
C GLU A 65 -19.19 15.05 30.79
N ARG A 66 -19.41 13.91 31.45
CA ARG A 66 -18.92 12.60 30.99
C ARG A 66 -19.62 12.18 29.69
N ALA A 67 -20.94 12.35 29.59
CA ALA A 67 -21.67 12.05 28.37
C ALA A 67 -21.19 12.92 27.19
N ILE A 68 -20.94 14.21 27.44
CA ILE A 68 -20.33 15.12 26.45
C ILE A 68 -18.94 14.63 26.05
N ALA A 69 -18.12 14.19 27.00
CA ALA A 69 -16.77 13.73 26.71
C ALA A 69 -16.76 12.44 25.87
N GLU A 70 -17.62 11.48 26.20
CA GLU A 70 -17.79 10.24 25.45
C GLU A 70 -18.25 10.52 24.02
N TYR A 71 -19.14 11.51 23.83
CA TYR A 71 -19.57 11.95 22.50
C TYR A 71 -18.45 12.62 21.70
N ILE A 72 -17.66 13.51 22.33
CA ILE A 72 -16.52 14.15 21.67
C ILE A 72 -15.49 13.10 21.25
N ILE A 73 -15.12 12.17 22.16
CA ILE A 73 -14.16 11.10 21.87
C ILE A 73 -14.64 10.24 20.70
N GLY A 74 -15.92 9.88 20.67
CA GLY A 74 -16.51 9.11 19.56
C GLY A 74 -16.50 9.83 18.20
N ASN A 75 -16.34 11.15 18.18
CA ASN A 75 -16.28 11.98 16.97
C ASN A 75 -14.85 12.43 16.61
N ILE A 76 -13.83 11.81 17.20
CA ILE A 76 -12.43 12.04 16.85
C ILE A 76 -12.05 11.16 15.66
N ASP A 77 -11.56 11.79 14.59
CA ASP A 77 -11.01 11.10 13.41
C ASP A 77 -9.70 10.37 13.73
N GLU A 78 -9.26 9.46 12.86
CA GLU A 78 -7.96 8.75 12.94
C GLU A 78 -6.75 9.68 13.11
N ARG A 79 -6.86 10.93 12.65
CA ARG A 79 -5.81 11.94 12.78
C ARG A 79 -5.72 12.54 14.18
N GLY A 80 -6.73 12.35 15.04
CA GLY A 80 -6.86 12.93 16.37
C GLY A 80 -7.60 14.28 16.41
N TYR A 81 -8.29 14.67 15.33
CA TYR A 81 -9.08 15.91 15.24
C TYR A 81 -10.56 15.66 15.51
N VAL A 82 -11.27 16.64 16.05
CA VAL A 82 -12.73 16.59 16.18
C VAL A 82 -13.37 16.85 14.81
N GLY A 83 -14.04 15.85 14.24
CA GLY A 83 -14.67 15.97 12.93
C GLY A 83 -15.94 16.83 12.90
N CYS A 84 -16.52 17.08 14.08
CA CYS A 84 -17.84 17.70 14.23
C CYS A 84 -17.75 19.12 14.82
N LEU A 85 -18.69 19.98 14.41
CA LEU A 85 -18.82 21.33 14.98
C LEU A 85 -19.36 21.23 16.42
N LEU A 86 -18.82 22.04 17.33
CA LEU A 86 -19.26 22.07 18.73
C LEU A 86 -20.74 22.42 18.89
N ALA A 87 -21.29 23.23 17.97
CA ALA A 87 -22.71 23.53 17.90
C ALA A 87 -23.57 22.29 17.59
N ALA A 88 -23.09 21.41 16.69
CA ALA A 88 -23.81 20.17 16.38
C ALA A 88 -23.81 19.21 17.58
N ILE A 89 -22.67 19.11 18.29
CA ILE A 89 -22.57 18.31 19.52
C ILE A 89 -23.53 18.85 20.61
N ALA A 90 -23.59 20.17 20.75
CA ALA A 90 -24.48 20.84 21.69
C ALA A 90 -25.97 20.61 21.35
N ASP A 91 -26.33 20.67 20.07
CA ASP A 91 -27.69 20.40 19.59
C ASP A 91 -28.09 18.92 19.78
N ASP A 92 -27.19 17.97 19.49
CA ASP A 92 -27.47 16.53 19.65
C ASP A 92 -27.68 16.14 21.11
N LEU A 93 -26.88 16.71 22.02
CA LEU A 93 -26.95 16.43 23.46
C LEU A 93 -27.90 17.37 24.23
N GLN A 94 -28.49 18.37 23.56
CA GLN A 94 -29.36 19.39 24.15
C GLN A 94 -28.70 20.15 25.32
N VAL A 95 -27.42 20.53 25.15
CA VAL A 95 -26.62 21.24 26.17
C VAL A 95 -26.10 22.57 25.62
N GLU A 96 -25.71 23.50 26.49
CA GLU A 96 -25.08 24.73 26.06
C GLU A 96 -23.69 24.49 25.43
N VAL A 97 -23.39 25.19 24.33
CA VAL A 97 -22.07 25.15 23.67
C VAL A 97 -20.93 25.46 24.63
N ALA A 98 -21.15 26.33 25.62
CA ALA A 98 -20.17 26.67 26.64
C ALA A 98 -19.80 25.47 27.55
N ALA A 99 -20.72 24.53 27.78
CA ALA A 99 -20.43 23.30 28.51
C ALA A 99 -19.56 22.36 27.66
N VAL A 100 -19.90 22.22 26.36
CA VAL A 100 -19.11 21.44 25.40
C VAL A 100 -17.68 21.96 25.27
N GLU A 101 -17.49 23.28 25.20
CA GLU A 101 -16.16 23.89 25.16
C GLU A 101 -15.32 23.63 26.42
N LYS A 102 -15.94 23.62 27.60
CA LYS A 102 -15.23 23.31 28.86
C LYS A 102 -14.73 21.86 28.85
N VAL A 103 -15.59 20.92 28.47
CA VAL A 103 -15.24 19.49 28.40
C VAL A 103 -14.18 19.26 27.32
N LEU A 104 -14.30 19.92 26.17
CA LEU A 104 -13.30 19.85 25.11
C LEU A 104 -11.91 20.27 25.60
N ARG A 105 -11.80 21.35 26.39
CA ARG A 105 -10.52 21.79 26.96
C ARG A 105 -9.90 20.75 27.89
N VAL A 106 -10.72 19.98 28.61
CA VAL A 106 -10.26 18.87 29.45
C VAL A 106 -9.74 17.73 28.56
N ILE A 107 -10.46 17.38 27.50
CA ILE A 107 -10.00 16.36 26.54
C ILE A 107 -8.70 16.78 25.85
N GLN A 108 -8.53 18.07 25.55
CA GLN A 108 -7.30 18.60 24.96
C GLN A 108 -6.07 18.51 25.88
N THR A 109 -6.24 18.20 27.18
CA THR A 109 -5.11 17.89 28.08
C THR A 109 -4.70 16.43 28.08
N PHE A 110 -5.42 15.56 27.36
CA PHE A 110 -5.14 14.13 27.30
C PHE A 110 -3.87 13.85 26.48
N ASP A 111 -3.32 12.65 26.66
CA ASP A 111 -2.20 12.12 25.88
C ASP A 111 -2.77 11.23 24.75
N PRO A 112 -2.39 11.40 23.47
CA PRO A 112 -1.34 12.27 22.95
C PRO A 112 -1.67 13.78 22.94
N PRO A 113 -0.67 14.66 23.14
CA PRO A 113 -0.89 16.11 23.18
C PRO A 113 -1.40 16.64 21.84
N GLY A 114 -2.44 17.46 21.89
CA GLY A 114 -3.10 18.02 20.70
C GLY A 114 -4.24 17.17 20.14
N VAL A 115 -4.62 16.06 20.80
CA VAL A 115 -5.89 15.35 20.53
C VAL A 115 -7.08 16.26 20.86
N GLY A 116 -8.16 16.13 20.09
CA GLY A 116 -9.35 16.96 20.29
C GLY A 116 -9.17 18.41 19.79
N ALA A 117 -8.15 18.66 18.97
CA ALA A 117 -8.03 19.90 18.24
C ALA A 117 -9.09 19.97 17.12
N ARG A 118 -9.55 21.17 16.78
CA ARG A 118 -10.42 21.40 15.61
C ARG A 118 -9.60 21.53 14.33
N ASP A 119 -8.48 22.25 14.44
CA ASP A 119 -7.62 22.58 13.31
C ASP A 119 -6.15 22.28 13.62
N LEU A 120 -5.33 22.14 12.57
CA LEU A 120 -3.87 22.00 12.70
C LEU A 120 -3.24 23.10 13.56
N ARG A 121 -3.73 24.34 13.42
CA ARG A 121 -3.25 25.48 14.22
C ARG A 121 -3.47 25.24 15.71
N GLU A 122 -4.66 24.80 16.08
CA GLU A 122 -5.03 24.51 17.47
C GLU A 122 -4.24 23.33 18.02
N CYS A 123 -4.06 22.27 17.23
CA CYS A 123 -3.25 21.11 17.61
C CYS A 123 -1.81 21.50 17.97
N LEU A 124 -1.14 22.26 17.09
CA LEU A 124 0.23 22.72 17.32
C LEU A 124 0.32 23.69 18.50
N MET A 125 -0.70 24.56 18.70
CA MET A 125 -0.74 25.45 19.86
C MET A 125 -0.89 24.68 21.17
N ILE A 126 -1.73 23.65 21.22
CA ILE A 126 -1.90 22.79 22.40
C ILE A 126 -0.56 22.11 22.73
N GLN A 127 0.08 21.48 21.75
CA GLN A 127 1.38 20.82 21.95
C GLN A 127 2.47 21.78 22.42
N LEU A 128 2.52 22.99 21.87
CA LEU A 128 3.47 24.02 22.29
C LEU A 128 3.17 24.58 23.68
N SER A 129 1.89 24.67 24.06
CA SER A 129 1.48 25.18 25.37
C SER A 129 1.82 24.23 26.53
N GLN A 130 1.92 22.93 26.23
CA GLN A 130 2.32 21.91 27.21
C GLN A 130 3.84 21.73 27.32
N ARG A 131 4.64 22.45 26.50
CA ARG A 131 6.11 22.44 26.53
C ARG A 131 6.67 23.65 27.26
N ASP A 132 7.45 23.41 28.31
CA ASP A 132 8.17 24.44 29.07
C ASP A 132 9.50 24.86 28.39
N ASP A 133 9.45 25.27 27.12
CA ASP A 133 10.62 25.82 26.41
C ASP A 133 10.50 27.34 26.23
N PRO A 134 11.58 28.13 26.46
CA PRO A 134 11.56 29.57 26.22
C PRO A 134 11.35 29.94 24.74
N LEU A 135 11.67 29.02 23.82
CA LEU A 135 11.42 29.16 22.39
C LEU A 135 9.96 28.80 22.01
N SER A 136 9.20 28.12 22.88
CA SER A 136 7.79 27.82 22.65
C SER A 136 6.95 29.08 22.51
N ALA A 137 7.27 30.15 23.23
CA ALA A 137 6.55 31.43 23.11
C ALA A 137 6.69 32.04 21.71
N LEU A 138 7.89 31.94 21.12
CA LEU A 138 8.16 32.41 19.76
C LEU A 138 7.49 31.52 18.71
N ALA A 139 7.60 30.19 18.89
CA ALA A 139 6.93 29.22 18.05
C ALA A 139 5.41 29.38 18.08
N LEU A 140 4.81 29.65 19.25
CA LEU A 140 3.39 29.91 19.43
C LEU A 140 2.95 31.15 18.64
N GLN A 141 3.73 32.24 18.66
CA GLN A 141 3.43 33.43 17.86
C GLN A 141 3.49 33.13 16.36
N VAL A 142 4.51 32.39 15.91
CA VAL A 142 4.65 31.99 14.50
C VAL A 142 3.45 31.12 14.06
N VAL A 143 3.04 30.14 14.87
CA VAL A 143 1.91 29.26 14.57
C VAL A 143 0.57 30.01 14.66
N ARG A 144 0.41 30.97 15.56
CA ARG A 144 -0.85 31.73 15.73
C ARG A 144 -1.09 32.73 14.60
N ASP A 145 -0.06 33.43 14.14
CA ASP A 145 -0.25 34.55 13.21
C ASP A 145 0.28 34.27 11.80
N HIS A 146 1.24 33.35 11.66
CA HIS A 146 2.00 33.14 10.42
C HIS A 146 2.01 31.69 9.90
N LEU A 147 1.05 30.85 10.28
CA LEU A 147 0.98 29.46 9.80
C LEU A 147 0.85 29.36 8.26
N GLU A 148 0.10 30.25 7.63
CA GLU A 148 -0.02 30.32 6.17
C GLU A 148 1.29 30.72 5.48
N ASP A 149 2.07 31.59 6.10
CA ASP A 149 3.37 31.98 5.59
C ASP A 149 4.39 30.87 5.77
N LEU A 150 4.27 30.08 6.84
CA LEU A 150 5.11 28.91 7.13
C LEU A 150 4.84 27.78 6.13
N THR A 151 3.59 27.44 5.87
CA THR A 151 3.20 26.44 4.85
C THR A 151 3.65 26.84 3.44
N ARG A 152 3.67 28.14 3.14
CA ARG A 152 4.18 28.69 1.87
C ARG A 152 5.69 28.98 1.88
N ARG A 153 6.41 28.63 2.95
CA ARG A 153 7.85 28.92 3.16
C ARG A 153 8.26 30.37 2.89
N ARG A 154 7.40 31.34 3.22
CA ARG A 154 7.67 32.79 3.12
C ARG A 154 8.44 33.31 4.34
N LEU A 155 9.61 32.71 4.62
CA LEU A 155 10.41 33.00 5.82
C LEU A 155 10.84 34.47 5.95
N ARG A 156 11.01 35.16 4.82
CA ARG A 156 11.30 36.62 4.78
C ARG A 156 10.13 37.49 5.23
N HIS A 157 8.89 37.01 5.09
CA HIS A 157 7.72 37.72 5.57
C HIS A 157 7.61 37.61 7.09
N ILE A 158 7.84 36.40 7.62
CA ILE A 158 7.80 36.09 9.05
C ILE A 158 8.87 36.88 9.84
N THR A 159 10.12 36.86 9.37
CA THR A 159 11.22 37.64 10.00
C THR A 159 10.93 39.14 10.05
N ARG A 160 10.32 39.70 9.00
CA ARG A 160 9.95 41.12 8.95
C ARG A 160 8.74 41.44 9.83
N ALA A 161 7.73 40.58 9.83
CA ALA A 161 6.51 40.80 10.61
C ALA A 161 6.78 40.72 12.12
N LEU A 162 7.62 39.79 12.56
CA LEU A 162 7.94 39.59 13.97
C LEU A 162 9.20 40.34 14.43
N ALA A 163 9.94 40.99 13.51
CA ALA A 163 11.20 41.68 13.77
C ALA A 163 12.28 40.79 14.44
N ILE A 164 12.41 39.54 13.98
CA ILE A 164 13.32 38.53 14.53
C ILE A 164 14.51 38.27 13.58
N SER A 165 15.67 37.89 14.12
CA SER A 165 16.82 37.42 13.32
C SER A 165 16.54 36.07 12.63
N ASN A 166 17.23 35.80 11.52
CA ASN A 166 17.09 34.52 10.81
C ASN A 166 17.48 33.31 11.70
N GLU A 167 18.43 33.49 12.63
CA GLU A 167 18.88 32.45 13.56
C GLU A 167 17.77 32.05 14.54
N LYS A 168 17.13 33.03 15.18
CA LYS A 168 16.00 32.76 16.10
C LYS A 168 14.78 32.18 15.38
N LEU A 169 14.54 32.58 14.12
CA LEU A 169 13.50 31.94 13.32
C LEU A 169 13.85 30.47 13.03
N LYS A 170 15.12 30.15 12.74
CA LYS A 170 15.57 28.77 12.52
C LYS A 170 15.40 27.91 13.77
N GLU A 171 15.73 28.44 14.95
CA GLU A 171 15.48 27.76 16.23
C GLU A 171 13.99 27.51 16.47
N ALA A 172 13.13 28.51 16.23
CA ALA A 172 11.68 28.34 16.35
C ALA A 172 11.12 27.30 15.35
N LEU A 173 11.64 27.27 14.12
CA LEU A 173 11.26 26.27 13.13
C LEU A 173 11.68 24.86 13.55
N GLN A 174 12.86 24.68 14.14
CA GLN A 174 13.29 23.38 14.66
C GLN A 174 12.37 22.87 15.78
N VAL A 175 11.84 23.75 16.63
CA VAL A 175 10.85 23.38 17.64
C VAL A 175 9.53 22.95 16.99
N ILE A 176 9.06 23.69 15.97
CA ILE A 176 7.83 23.39 15.23
C ILE A 176 7.95 22.09 14.44
N GLU A 177 9.11 21.80 13.83
CA GLU A 177 9.37 20.57 13.09
C GLU A 177 9.37 19.32 14.00
N ARG A 178 9.60 19.48 15.30
CA ARG A 178 9.49 18.41 16.31
C ARG A 178 8.07 18.20 16.83
N LEU A 179 7.08 18.96 16.36
CA LEU A 179 5.67 18.79 16.73
C LEU A 179 5.01 17.77 15.81
N GLN A 180 3.99 17.09 16.31
CA GLN A 180 3.27 16.08 15.54
C GLN A 180 1.95 16.65 15.01
N PRO A 181 1.79 16.90 13.70
CA PRO A 181 0.54 17.43 13.15
C PRO A 181 -0.63 16.43 13.19
N HIS A 182 -0.38 15.15 13.47
CA HIS A 182 -1.39 14.10 13.55
C HIS A 182 -1.20 13.25 14.82
N PRO A 183 -1.74 13.69 15.96
CA PRO A 183 -1.54 13.01 17.23
C PRO A 183 -2.18 11.60 17.25
N GLY A 184 -3.23 11.36 16.48
CA GLY A 184 -3.87 10.04 16.41
C GLY A 184 -3.00 8.92 15.86
N LEU A 185 -1.95 9.25 15.07
CA LEU A 185 -0.98 8.30 14.53
C LEU A 185 0.08 7.84 15.55
N LEU A 186 0.23 8.50 16.70
CA LEU A 186 1.21 8.09 17.74
C LEU A 186 0.62 7.08 18.72
N ALA A 187 -0.68 7.15 18.98
CA ALA A 187 -1.35 6.18 19.84
C ALA A 187 -1.35 4.77 19.23
N SER A 188 -1.07 4.63 17.94
CA SER A 188 -0.85 3.33 17.28
C SER A 188 0.60 2.84 17.33
N SER A 189 1.59 3.67 17.66
CA SER A 189 3.01 3.28 17.65
C SER A 189 3.55 2.81 18.99
N ASP A 190 3.10 3.42 20.11
CA ASP A 190 3.58 3.06 21.45
C ASP A 190 2.75 1.93 22.09
N TYR A 191 1.50 1.75 21.65
CA TYR A 191 0.65 0.62 22.03
C TYR A 191 0.90 -0.59 21.13
N ASN A 192 2.08 -1.17 21.30
CA ASN A 192 2.56 -2.35 20.59
C ASN A 192 2.67 -2.17 19.07
N ASN A 193 3.62 -2.91 18.50
CA ASN A 193 3.54 -3.41 17.14
C ASN A 193 2.30 -4.32 16.90
N LEU A 194 1.15 -4.04 17.51
CA LEU A 194 -0.15 -4.50 17.03
C LEU A 194 -0.68 -3.41 16.13
N LEU A 195 -0.39 -3.62 14.85
CA LEU A 195 -1.16 -3.12 13.71
C LEU A 195 -2.52 -2.56 14.16
N THR A 196 -2.75 -1.27 13.92
CA THR A 196 -4.10 -0.87 13.52
C THR A 196 -4.54 -1.87 12.46
N LEU A 197 -5.60 -2.63 12.71
CA LEU A 197 -6.08 -3.69 11.80
C LEU A 197 -6.36 -3.13 10.38
N ASP A 198 -6.57 -1.82 10.26
CA ASP A 198 -6.77 -1.12 8.97
C ASP A 198 -5.46 -0.78 8.24
N SER A 199 -4.32 -0.98 8.89
CA SER A 199 -2.98 -0.95 8.30
C SER A 199 -2.37 -2.35 8.33
N GLU A 200 -3.12 -3.35 7.89
CA GLU A 200 -2.47 -4.54 7.34
C GLU A 200 -1.46 -4.04 6.31
N ILE A 201 -0.17 -4.12 6.66
CA ILE A 201 0.89 -4.07 5.66
C ILE A 201 0.57 -5.26 4.77
N ALA A 202 -0.14 -5.02 3.66
CA ALA A 202 -0.56 -6.05 2.75
C ALA A 202 0.71 -6.69 2.18
N TYR A 203 1.13 -7.80 2.77
CA TYR A 203 2.27 -8.54 2.28
C TYR A 203 1.90 -9.07 0.90
N ILE A 204 2.62 -8.58 -0.09
CA ILE A 204 2.44 -9.03 -1.46
C ILE A 204 3.08 -10.40 -1.57
N THR A 205 2.25 -11.44 -1.61
CA THR A 205 2.71 -12.80 -1.92
C THR A 205 3.09 -12.85 -3.41
N PRO A 206 4.36 -13.10 -3.77
CA PRO A 206 4.78 -13.18 -5.16
C PRO A 206 4.20 -14.42 -5.83
N ASP A 207 3.96 -14.35 -7.14
CA ASP A 207 3.54 -15.49 -7.96
C ASP A 207 4.75 -16.16 -8.65
N LEU A 208 5.79 -15.40 -8.94
CA LEU A 208 7.05 -15.86 -9.54
C LEU A 208 8.23 -15.55 -8.62
N VAL A 209 9.22 -16.43 -8.59
CA VAL A 209 10.49 -16.22 -7.89
C VAL A 209 11.62 -16.35 -8.89
N VAL A 210 12.53 -15.38 -8.85
CA VAL A 210 13.75 -15.36 -9.66
C VAL A 210 14.95 -15.38 -8.72
N GLU A 211 15.81 -16.37 -8.90
CA GLU A 211 17.05 -16.50 -8.15
C GLU A 211 18.21 -16.90 -9.08
N LYS A 212 19.42 -16.55 -8.67
CA LYS A 212 20.65 -16.99 -9.33
C LYS A 212 21.18 -18.20 -8.60
N ILE A 213 21.10 -19.37 -9.23
CA ILE A 213 21.61 -20.63 -8.70
C ILE A 213 22.94 -20.91 -9.40
N GLY A 214 24.04 -20.64 -8.70
CA GLY A 214 25.39 -20.71 -9.29
C GLY A 214 25.63 -19.58 -10.29
N GLU A 215 25.86 -19.94 -11.56
CA GLU A 215 26.02 -18.96 -12.65
C GLU A 215 24.73 -18.76 -13.47
N GLU A 216 23.71 -19.60 -13.28
CA GLU A 216 22.48 -19.56 -14.06
C GLU A 216 21.35 -18.86 -13.31
N TRP A 217 20.59 -18.06 -14.05
CA TRP A 217 19.37 -17.46 -13.55
C TRP A 217 18.19 -18.38 -13.82
N GLN A 218 17.38 -18.66 -12.80
CA GLN A 218 16.21 -19.52 -12.91
C GLN A 218 14.96 -18.81 -12.40
N VAL A 219 13.82 -19.13 -13.03
CA VAL A 219 12.49 -18.63 -12.67
C VAL A 219 11.57 -19.81 -12.38
N TRP A 220 10.90 -19.79 -11.24
CA TRP A 220 9.85 -20.76 -10.90
C TRP A 220 8.62 -20.07 -10.30
N LEU A 221 7.52 -20.82 -10.20
CA LEU A 221 6.29 -20.34 -9.56
C LEU A 221 6.39 -20.46 -8.05
N ALA A 222 5.96 -19.45 -7.32
CA ALA A 222 5.74 -19.54 -5.89
C ALA A 222 4.46 -20.36 -5.65
N ASP A 223 4.59 -21.64 -5.33
CA ASP A 223 3.46 -22.56 -5.11
C ASP A 223 2.79 -22.35 -3.73
N GLY A 224 2.46 -21.11 -3.38
CA GLY A 224 2.00 -20.74 -2.04
C GLY A 224 0.50 -20.84 -1.77
N SER A 225 -0.37 -21.00 -2.78
CA SER A 225 -1.81 -20.76 -2.56
C SER A 225 -2.80 -21.59 -3.37
N MET A 226 -2.37 -22.44 -4.31
CA MET A 226 -3.31 -23.26 -5.07
C MET A 226 -3.25 -24.74 -4.67
N PRO A 227 -4.34 -25.32 -4.15
CA PRO A 227 -4.40 -26.75 -3.86
C PRO A 227 -4.28 -27.57 -5.14
N SER A 228 -3.71 -28.77 -5.04
CA SER A 228 -3.65 -29.70 -6.17
C SER A 228 -5.06 -30.17 -6.52
N LEU A 229 -5.59 -29.71 -7.65
CA LEU A 229 -6.88 -30.16 -8.15
C LEU A 229 -6.74 -31.56 -8.77
N LYS A 230 -7.50 -32.51 -8.25
CA LYS A 230 -7.60 -33.88 -8.77
C LYS A 230 -9.06 -34.23 -9.02
N ILE A 231 -9.31 -35.02 -10.04
CA ILE A 231 -10.65 -35.56 -10.31
C ILE A 231 -10.81 -36.84 -9.47
N ASN A 232 -11.85 -36.91 -8.64
CA ASN A 232 -12.15 -38.12 -7.88
C ASN A 232 -12.49 -39.29 -8.84
N SER A 233 -11.83 -40.43 -8.65
CA SER A 233 -11.96 -41.64 -9.48
C SER A 233 -13.36 -42.27 -9.39
N GLU A 234 -14.11 -42.04 -8.30
CA GLU A 234 -15.48 -42.55 -8.14
C GLU A 234 -16.42 -42.10 -9.27
N TYR A 235 -16.29 -40.87 -9.74
CA TYR A 235 -17.08 -40.37 -10.88
C TYR A 235 -16.72 -41.04 -12.20
N GLN A 236 -15.47 -41.51 -12.36
CA GLN A 236 -15.07 -42.30 -13.52
C GLN A 236 -15.68 -43.71 -13.46
N HIS A 237 -15.78 -44.29 -12.27
CA HIS A 237 -16.45 -45.58 -12.07
C HIS A 237 -17.97 -45.49 -12.31
N LEU A 238 -18.61 -44.38 -11.92
CA LEU A 238 -20.05 -44.15 -12.18
C LEU A 238 -20.38 -44.09 -13.68
N LEU A 239 -19.48 -43.56 -14.51
CA LEU A 239 -19.63 -43.55 -15.98
C LEU A 239 -19.58 -44.96 -16.59
N ASN A 240 -18.85 -45.88 -15.95
CA ASN A 240 -18.65 -47.26 -16.42
C ASN A 240 -19.72 -48.23 -15.89
N ASN A 241 -20.26 -47.99 -14.68
CA ASN A 241 -21.16 -48.91 -13.98
C ASN A 241 -22.65 -48.50 -13.97
N SER A 242 -23.04 -47.42 -14.65
CA SER A 242 -24.44 -46.97 -14.69
C SER A 242 -25.30 -47.89 -15.58
N HIS A 243 -26.09 -48.78 -14.98
CA HIS A 243 -27.08 -49.65 -15.66
C HIS A 243 -28.47 -49.44 -15.02
N GLY A 244 -29.48 -49.07 -15.82
CA GLY A 244 -30.86 -48.85 -15.36
C GLY A 244 -31.62 -47.76 -16.14
N ASP A 245 -32.94 -47.64 -15.89
CA ASP A 245 -33.79 -46.59 -16.47
C ASP A 245 -33.40 -45.21 -15.90
N GLY A 246 -33.09 -44.25 -16.78
CA GLY A 246 -32.53 -42.94 -16.40
C GLY A 246 -30.99 -42.87 -16.36
N ALA A 247 -30.28 -43.99 -16.58
CA ALA A 247 -28.82 -44.03 -16.61
C ALA A 247 -28.20 -43.15 -17.70
N ALA A 248 -28.89 -42.94 -18.83
CA ALA A 248 -28.41 -42.08 -19.91
C ALA A 248 -28.33 -40.60 -19.49
N ALA A 249 -29.34 -40.09 -18.79
CA ALA A 249 -29.35 -38.70 -18.31
C ALA A 249 -28.29 -38.46 -17.23
N VAL A 250 -28.08 -39.44 -16.33
CA VAL A 250 -27.02 -39.38 -15.31
C VAL A 250 -25.63 -39.44 -15.96
N LYS A 251 -25.45 -40.31 -16.96
CA LYS A 251 -24.18 -40.44 -17.69
C LYS A 251 -23.82 -39.16 -18.44
N ASP A 252 -24.78 -38.54 -19.13
CA ASP A 252 -24.57 -37.27 -19.83
C ASP A 252 -24.24 -36.13 -18.87
N TYR A 253 -24.91 -36.06 -17.72
CA TYR A 253 -24.64 -35.06 -16.68
C TYR A 253 -23.23 -35.20 -16.09
N VAL A 254 -22.83 -36.42 -15.71
CA VAL A 254 -21.50 -36.70 -15.16
C VAL A 254 -20.41 -36.47 -16.20
N ALA A 255 -20.63 -36.89 -17.46
CA ALA A 255 -19.70 -36.66 -18.55
C ALA A 255 -19.47 -35.16 -18.82
N LYS A 256 -20.55 -34.36 -18.79
CA LYS A 256 -20.45 -32.90 -18.94
C LYS A 256 -19.64 -32.27 -17.81
N ASN A 257 -19.99 -32.56 -16.55
CA ASN A 257 -19.27 -32.02 -15.40
C ASN A 257 -17.79 -32.44 -15.36
N LEU A 258 -17.49 -33.67 -15.80
CA LEU A 258 -16.13 -34.16 -15.87
C LEU A 258 -15.32 -33.48 -16.99
N ASN A 259 -15.95 -33.19 -18.13
CA ASN A 259 -15.34 -32.38 -19.18
C ASN A 259 -15.10 -30.94 -18.70
N ASP A 260 -16.05 -30.33 -18.00
CA ASP A 260 -15.91 -28.99 -17.42
C ASP A 260 -14.77 -28.96 -16.38
N ALA A 261 -14.66 -29.98 -15.53
CA ALA A 261 -13.57 -30.13 -14.57
C ALA A 261 -12.20 -30.31 -15.26
N ARG A 262 -12.11 -31.17 -16.28
CA ARG A 262 -10.88 -31.36 -17.09
C ARG A 262 -10.48 -30.06 -17.79
N TRP A 263 -11.45 -29.34 -18.35
CA TRP A 263 -11.21 -28.05 -18.99
C TRP A 263 -10.66 -27.03 -18.00
N LEU A 264 -11.22 -26.94 -16.78
CA LEU A 264 -10.74 -26.04 -15.74
C LEU A 264 -9.29 -26.38 -15.31
N ILE A 265 -8.99 -27.66 -15.09
CA ILE A 265 -7.64 -28.12 -14.74
C ILE A 265 -6.65 -27.74 -15.86
N ASN A 266 -7.00 -28.03 -17.12
CA ASN A 266 -6.17 -27.67 -18.27
C ASN A 266 -5.98 -26.16 -18.41
N ALA A 267 -7.02 -25.36 -18.17
CA ALA A 267 -6.94 -23.90 -18.21
C ALA A 267 -5.99 -23.35 -17.13
N ILE A 268 -6.01 -23.93 -15.92
CA ILE A 268 -5.10 -23.57 -14.83
C ILE A 268 -3.66 -23.94 -15.19
N HIS A 269 -3.43 -25.14 -15.72
CA HIS A 269 -2.11 -25.55 -16.20
C HIS A 269 -1.60 -24.65 -17.33
N GLN A 270 -2.45 -24.33 -18.30
CA GLN A 270 -2.09 -23.42 -19.39
C GLN A 270 -1.72 -22.03 -18.87
N ARG A 271 -2.47 -21.50 -17.89
CA ARG A 271 -2.15 -20.24 -17.22
C ARG A 271 -0.79 -20.27 -16.53
N ARG A 272 -0.50 -21.33 -15.75
CA ARG A 272 0.81 -21.52 -15.08
C ARG A 272 1.96 -21.54 -16.09
N THR A 273 1.83 -22.36 -17.13
CA THR A 273 2.82 -22.46 -18.21
C THR A 273 3.03 -21.12 -18.91
N THR A 274 1.95 -20.36 -19.13
CA THR A 274 2.04 -19.03 -19.74
C THR A 274 2.78 -18.04 -18.85
N ILE A 275 2.46 -17.99 -17.55
CA ILE A 275 3.15 -17.13 -16.58
C ILE A 275 4.64 -17.46 -16.53
N LEU A 276 4.99 -18.74 -16.48
CA LEU A 276 6.40 -19.19 -16.50
C LEU A 276 7.12 -18.82 -17.78
N LYS A 277 6.49 -18.99 -18.95
CA LYS A 277 7.07 -18.58 -20.24
C LYS A 277 7.35 -17.09 -20.29
N VAL A 278 6.40 -16.28 -19.80
CA VAL A 278 6.56 -14.83 -19.71
C VAL A 278 7.68 -14.46 -18.73
N GLY A 279 7.74 -15.10 -17.55
CA GLY A 279 8.80 -14.88 -16.57
C GLY A 279 10.20 -15.21 -17.11
N ASN A 280 10.35 -16.34 -17.81
CA ASN A 280 11.61 -16.73 -18.45
C ASN A 280 12.04 -15.76 -19.55
N TYR A 281 11.11 -15.31 -20.39
CA TYR A 281 11.43 -14.32 -21.41
C TYR A 281 11.83 -12.98 -20.79
N LEU A 282 11.12 -12.53 -19.75
CA LEU A 282 11.45 -11.32 -19.01
C LEU A 282 12.85 -11.40 -18.41
N LEU A 283 13.23 -12.54 -17.82
CA LEU A 283 14.56 -12.77 -17.28
C LEU A 283 15.65 -12.58 -18.35
N GLN A 284 15.47 -13.16 -19.54
CA GLN A 284 16.42 -13.04 -20.64
C GLN A 284 16.49 -11.62 -21.20
N ALA A 285 15.34 -10.98 -21.42
CA ALA A 285 15.28 -9.63 -21.98
C ALA A 285 15.84 -8.55 -21.03
N GLN A 286 15.64 -8.75 -19.72
CA GLN A 286 15.99 -7.79 -18.66
C GLN A 286 17.18 -8.24 -17.80
N LEU A 287 18.05 -9.11 -18.33
CA LEU A 287 19.21 -9.63 -17.58
C LEU A 287 20.05 -8.52 -16.87
N PRO A 288 20.31 -7.34 -17.48
CA PRO A 288 21.00 -6.24 -16.79
C PRO A 288 20.29 -5.73 -15.54
N PHE A 289 18.95 -5.76 -15.50
CA PHE A 289 18.18 -5.37 -14.32
C PHE A 289 18.34 -6.38 -13.18
N PHE A 290 18.35 -7.69 -13.48
CA PHE A 290 18.49 -8.71 -12.44
C PHE A 290 19.90 -8.73 -11.84
N GLU A 291 20.93 -8.34 -12.61
CA GLU A 291 22.31 -8.28 -12.14
C GLU A 291 22.68 -6.97 -11.43
N GLN A 292 22.27 -5.82 -11.96
CA GLN A 292 22.72 -4.49 -11.49
C GLN A 292 21.58 -3.67 -10.82
N GLY A 293 20.37 -4.20 -10.82
CA GLY A 293 19.20 -3.60 -10.19
C GLY A 293 18.37 -2.67 -11.08
N PRO A 294 17.41 -1.95 -10.48
CA PRO A 294 16.42 -1.11 -11.18
C PRO A 294 16.97 -0.08 -12.17
N SER A 295 18.19 0.41 -11.95
CA SER A 295 18.83 1.45 -12.76
C SER A 295 19.11 1.04 -14.21
N ARG A 296 19.22 -0.27 -14.47
CA ARG A 296 19.56 -0.84 -15.78
C ARG A 296 18.37 -1.49 -16.50
N LEU A 297 17.15 -1.08 -16.15
CA LEU A 297 15.94 -1.56 -16.83
C LEU A 297 15.93 -1.12 -18.31
N ARG A 298 15.91 -2.10 -19.21
CA ARG A 298 15.77 -1.86 -20.65
C ARG A 298 14.31 -1.63 -21.00
N PRO A 299 13.98 -0.74 -21.93
CA PRO A 299 12.59 -0.56 -22.35
C PRO A 299 12.11 -1.79 -23.14
N LEU A 300 10.99 -2.37 -22.72
CA LEU A 300 10.41 -3.58 -23.31
C LEU A 300 8.91 -3.37 -23.54
N VAL A 301 8.45 -3.61 -24.76
CA VAL A 301 7.03 -3.46 -25.11
C VAL A 301 6.32 -4.80 -24.98
N LEU A 302 5.03 -4.78 -24.62
CA LEU A 302 4.20 -6.00 -24.56
C LEU A 302 4.20 -6.79 -25.88
N GLN A 303 4.33 -6.10 -27.02
CA GLN A 303 4.44 -6.72 -28.35
C GLN A 303 5.69 -7.62 -28.45
N ASP A 304 6.83 -7.14 -27.94
CA ASP A 304 8.10 -7.89 -27.98
C ASP A 304 7.98 -9.23 -27.22
N VAL A 305 7.24 -9.25 -26.10
CA VAL A 305 6.96 -10.49 -25.35
C VAL A 305 5.94 -11.38 -26.05
N ALA A 306 4.89 -10.77 -26.60
CA ALA A 306 3.83 -11.47 -27.32
C ALA A 306 4.39 -12.26 -28.52
N ASP A 307 5.28 -11.63 -29.29
CA ASP A 307 5.91 -12.22 -30.46
C ASP A 307 6.87 -13.37 -30.06
N ALA A 308 7.62 -13.22 -28.96
CA ALA A 308 8.54 -14.25 -28.48
C ALA A 308 7.83 -15.49 -27.89
N VAL A 309 6.70 -15.28 -27.19
CA VAL A 309 5.93 -16.38 -26.58
C VAL A 309 4.91 -16.98 -27.56
N GLY A 310 4.66 -16.32 -28.70
CA GLY A 310 3.68 -16.75 -29.70
C GLY A 310 2.24 -16.59 -29.24
N MET A 311 1.95 -15.55 -28.45
CA MET A 311 0.63 -15.27 -27.89
C MET A 311 0.14 -13.87 -28.25
N HIS A 312 -1.17 -13.64 -28.20
CA HIS A 312 -1.70 -12.31 -28.41
C HIS A 312 -1.31 -11.36 -27.27
N VAL A 313 -1.07 -10.09 -27.61
CA VAL A 313 -0.74 -9.00 -26.68
C VAL A 313 -1.77 -8.89 -25.54
N SER A 314 -3.06 -9.09 -25.85
CA SER A 314 -4.14 -9.07 -24.87
C SER A 314 -4.00 -10.19 -23.82
N THR A 315 -3.53 -11.38 -24.23
CA THR A 315 -3.26 -12.49 -23.32
C THR A 315 -2.10 -12.14 -22.38
N ILE A 316 -0.99 -11.61 -22.91
CA ILE A 316 0.15 -11.19 -22.09
C ILE A 316 -0.25 -10.10 -21.10
N SER A 317 -0.97 -9.08 -21.56
CA SER A 317 -1.43 -7.98 -20.70
C SER A 317 -2.35 -8.45 -19.57
N ARG A 318 -3.22 -9.43 -19.81
CA ARG A 318 -4.09 -10.03 -18.78
C ARG A 318 -3.30 -10.88 -17.81
N VAL A 319 -2.34 -11.65 -18.33
CA VAL A 319 -1.49 -12.53 -17.52
C VAL A 319 -0.53 -11.72 -16.64
N SER A 320 -0.05 -10.55 -17.06
CA SER A 320 0.88 -9.75 -16.26
C SER A 320 0.22 -8.87 -15.19
N ASN A 321 -1.08 -8.60 -15.29
CA ASN A 321 -1.76 -7.64 -14.43
C ASN A 321 -2.07 -8.25 -13.06
N GLY A 322 -1.63 -7.61 -11.97
CA GLY A 322 -1.83 -8.14 -10.61
C GLY A 322 -1.08 -9.46 -10.36
N LYS A 323 0.07 -9.62 -11.02
CA LYS A 323 1.01 -10.72 -10.82
C LYS A 323 2.35 -10.16 -10.39
N TYR A 324 2.93 -10.74 -9.35
CA TYR A 324 4.16 -10.23 -8.76
C TYR A 324 5.30 -11.23 -8.90
N MET A 325 6.50 -10.70 -9.09
CA MET A 325 7.73 -11.45 -9.22
C MET A 325 8.70 -11.00 -8.14
N GLN A 326 9.13 -11.94 -7.32
CA GLN A 326 10.21 -11.75 -6.38
C GLN A 326 11.54 -11.82 -7.12
N THR A 327 12.36 -10.81 -6.90
CA THR A 327 13.72 -10.68 -7.46
C THR A 327 14.71 -10.41 -6.34
N PRO A 328 16.03 -10.54 -6.56
CA PRO A 328 17.04 -10.20 -5.55
C PRO A 328 16.97 -8.74 -5.09
N HIS A 329 16.34 -7.85 -5.87
CA HIS A 329 16.18 -6.43 -5.59
C HIS A 329 14.81 -6.07 -4.99
N GLY A 330 13.99 -7.07 -4.65
CA GLY A 330 12.65 -6.89 -4.08
C GLY A 330 11.53 -7.50 -4.93
N VAL A 331 10.29 -7.26 -4.50
CA VAL A 331 9.07 -7.77 -5.17
C VAL A 331 8.53 -6.70 -6.13
N PHE A 332 8.37 -7.07 -7.40
CA PHE A 332 7.91 -6.17 -8.45
C PHE A 332 6.71 -6.77 -9.18
N GLU A 333 5.71 -5.94 -9.52
CA GLU A 333 4.62 -6.37 -10.41
C GLU A 333 5.20 -6.68 -11.80
N LEU A 334 4.73 -7.71 -12.50
CA LEU A 334 5.21 -8.01 -13.86
C LEU A 334 5.02 -6.84 -14.83
N LYS A 335 3.98 -6.03 -14.60
CA LYS A 335 3.73 -4.81 -15.37
C LYS A 335 4.86 -3.78 -15.30
N TYR A 336 5.63 -3.79 -14.21
CA TYR A 336 6.78 -2.92 -13.99
C TYR A 336 7.80 -2.98 -15.12
N PHE A 337 7.99 -4.17 -15.71
CA PHE A 337 9.01 -4.43 -16.71
C PHE A 337 8.61 -3.94 -18.11
N PHE A 338 7.33 -3.58 -18.31
CA PHE A 338 6.85 -3.00 -19.56
C PHE A 338 6.90 -1.48 -19.46
N ASP A 339 8.05 -0.90 -19.80
CA ASP A 339 8.22 0.56 -19.90
C ASP A 339 8.17 1.03 -21.35
N ASN A 340 7.67 2.25 -21.55
CA ASN A 340 7.61 2.88 -22.84
C ASN A 340 9.03 3.29 -23.29
N LYS A 341 9.37 2.99 -24.55
CA LYS A 341 10.61 3.43 -25.19
C LYS A 341 10.62 4.96 -25.30
N LEU A 342 11.65 5.63 -24.76
CA LEU A 342 12.02 7.00 -25.12
C LEU A 342 13.21 6.91 -26.07
N SER A 343 13.01 7.30 -27.32
CA SER A 343 14.08 7.35 -28.31
C SER A 343 15.06 8.45 -27.95
N THR A 344 16.34 8.10 -27.83
CA THR A 344 17.45 9.06 -27.73
C THR A 344 18.17 9.17 -29.08
N ASP A 345 18.84 10.30 -29.33
CA ASP A 345 19.59 10.52 -30.58
C ASP A 345 20.82 9.59 -30.71
N GLU A 346 21.26 8.94 -29.62
CA GLU A 346 22.43 8.06 -29.58
C GLU A 346 22.10 6.56 -29.80
N GLY A 347 20.83 6.23 -30.07
CA GLY A 347 20.42 4.86 -30.43
C GLY A 347 20.29 3.89 -29.25
N GLU A 348 20.59 4.30 -28.02
CA GLU A 348 20.19 3.56 -26.82
C GLU A 348 18.81 4.04 -26.35
N ASP A 349 17.77 3.23 -26.54
CA ASP A 349 16.45 3.51 -26.00
C ASP A 349 16.53 3.52 -24.46
N VAL A 350 16.23 4.67 -23.84
CA VAL A 350 16.24 4.81 -22.38
C VAL A 350 14.83 4.69 -21.85
N SER A 351 14.66 4.00 -20.72
CA SER A 351 13.37 3.85 -20.05
C SER A 351 12.95 5.14 -19.32
N VAL A 352 11.65 5.46 -19.32
CA VAL A 352 11.09 6.61 -18.57
C VAL A 352 11.47 6.51 -17.09
N ARG A 353 11.60 5.29 -16.58
CA ARG A 353 11.99 5.02 -15.21
C ARG A 353 13.45 5.35 -14.91
N SER A 354 14.39 4.98 -15.78
CA SER A 354 15.81 5.34 -15.62
C SER A 354 15.99 6.86 -15.59
N VAL A 355 15.22 7.59 -16.39
CA VAL A 355 15.17 9.07 -16.35
C VAL A 355 14.70 9.58 -14.98
N LYS A 356 13.63 9.00 -14.42
CA LYS A 356 13.12 9.37 -13.09
C LYS A 356 14.14 9.11 -11.98
N GLU A 357 14.84 7.98 -12.03
CA GLU A 357 15.89 7.66 -11.05
C GLU A 357 17.08 8.63 -11.17
N LYS A 358 17.52 8.95 -12.39
CA LYS A 358 18.55 9.99 -12.62
C LYS A 358 18.13 11.35 -12.07
N ILE A 359 16.86 11.75 -12.27
CA ILE A 359 16.33 12.97 -11.64
C ILE A 359 16.40 12.88 -10.12
N SER A 360 16.01 11.73 -9.54
CA SER A 360 16.07 11.53 -8.09
C SER A 360 17.51 11.60 -7.54
N GLN A 361 18.48 11.03 -8.26
CA GLN A 361 19.91 11.09 -7.90
C GLN A 361 20.44 12.52 -7.99
N LEU A 362 20.16 13.23 -9.09
CA LEU A 362 20.56 14.63 -9.24
C LEU A 362 19.99 15.54 -8.15
N VAL A 363 18.77 15.24 -7.67
CA VAL A 363 18.14 15.96 -6.57
C VAL A 363 18.72 15.54 -5.21
N ALA A 364 19.12 14.28 -5.04
CA ALA A 364 19.77 13.81 -3.82
C ALA A 364 21.17 14.40 -3.64
N ASP A 365 21.92 14.55 -4.74
CA ASP A 365 23.27 15.11 -4.76
C ASP A 365 23.30 16.65 -4.83
N GLU A 366 22.13 17.32 -4.77
CA GLU A 366 22.06 18.77 -4.93
C GLU A 366 22.54 19.53 -3.68
N ASP A 367 23.12 20.72 -3.90
CA ASP A 367 23.38 21.66 -2.80
C ASP A 367 22.05 22.23 -2.29
N LYS A 368 21.66 21.84 -1.07
CA LYS A 368 20.42 22.26 -0.41
C LYS A 368 20.32 23.78 -0.17
N ALA A 369 21.44 24.50 -0.15
CA ALA A 369 21.44 25.96 -0.07
C ALA A 369 21.02 26.61 -1.41
N ARG A 370 21.28 25.91 -2.53
CA ARG A 370 20.97 26.34 -3.89
C ARG A 370 20.40 25.17 -4.71
N PRO A 371 19.18 24.71 -4.40
CA PRO A 371 18.58 23.56 -5.08
C PRO A 371 18.45 23.84 -6.58
N LEU A 372 18.60 22.77 -7.37
CA LEU A 372 18.56 22.84 -8.82
C LEU A 372 17.14 23.20 -9.30
N SER A 373 17.06 24.12 -10.25
CA SER A 373 15.81 24.43 -10.95
C SER A 373 15.50 23.35 -12.00
N ASP A 374 14.22 23.20 -12.36
CA ASP A 374 13.81 22.26 -13.41
C ASP A 374 14.57 22.51 -14.73
N GLN A 375 15.00 23.75 -15.01
CA GLN A 375 15.79 24.09 -16.19
C GLN A 375 17.24 23.57 -16.09
N GLN A 376 17.85 23.66 -14.91
CA GLN A 376 19.21 23.16 -14.69
C GLN A 376 19.25 21.63 -14.74
N ILE A 377 18.19 20.96 -14.28
CA ILE A 377 18.05 19.50 -14.41
C ILE A 377 17.97 19.09 -15.90
N VAL A 378 17.27 19.87 -16.76
CA VAL A 378 17.29 19.64 -18.21
C VAL A 378 18.72 19.73 -18.76
N GLU A 379 19.47 20.75 -18.35
CA GLU A 379 20.83 20.99 -18.84
C GLU A 379 21.80 19.89 -18.41
N GLU A 380 21.75 19.45 -17.15
CA GLU A 380 22.60 18.34 -16.66
C GLU A 380 22.26 17.01 -17.33
N LEU A 381 20.97 16.70 -17.52
CA LEU A 381 20.56 15.49 -18.26
C LEU A 381 20.96 15.57 -19.75
N GLY A 382 20.91 16.77 -20.33
CA GLY A 382 21.33 17.03 -21.71
C GLY A 382 22.83 16.78 -21.94
N LYS A 383 23.69 17.05 -20.95
CA LYS A 383 25.13 16.68 -21.01
C LYS A 383 25.34 15.17 -21.08
N GLY A 384 24.42 14.38 -20.52
CA GLY A 384 24.42 12.93 -20.57
C GLY A 384 23.62 12.32 -21.74
N GLY A 385 23.38 13.09 -22.82
CA GLY A 385 22.72 12.61 -24.03
C GLY A 385 21.17 12.58 -23.98
N LEU A 386 20.55 12.99 -22.86
CA LEU A 386 19.10 12.90 -22.67
C LEU A 386 18.42 14.25 -22.99
N LYS A 387 17.78 14.36 -24.16
CA LYS A 387 16.98 15.53 -24.54
C LYS A 387 15.55 15.42 -24.03
N ILE A 388 15.25 16.07 -22.91
CA ILE A 388 13.92 16.07 -22.29
C ILE A 388 13.41 17.50 -22.11
N ALA A 389 12.15 17.75 -22.43
CA ALA A 389 11.54 19.06 -22.22
C ALA A 389 11.32 19.36 -20.72
N ARG A 390 11.48 20.63 -20.33
CA ARG A 390 11.27 21.10 -18.94
C ARG A 390 9.93 20.70 -18.34
N ARG A 391 8.84 20.75 -19.12
CA ARG A 391 7.49 20.33 -18.66
C ARG A 391 7.44 18.84 -18.31
N THR A 392 8.18 18.02 -19.03
CA THR A 392 8.28 16.57 -18.79
C THR A 392 9.05 16.29 -17.51
N ILE A 393 10.12 17.04 -17.23
CA ILE A 393 10.84 16.96 -15.94
C ILE A 393 9.95 17.36 -14.78
N ALA A 394 9.20 18.46 -14.89
CA ALA A 394 8.25 18.88 -13.86
C ALA A 394 7.21 17.78 -13.57
N LYS A 395 6.64 17.18 -14.63
CA LYS A 395 5.70 16.05 -14.50
C LYS A 395 6.32 14.84 -13.80
N TYR A 396 7.55 14.47 -14.16
CA TYR A 396 8.26 13.35 -13.53
C TYR A 396 8.62 13.64 -12.07
N ARG A 397 9.02 14.87 -11.76
CA ARG A 397 9.29 15.34 -10.40
C ARG A 397 8.05 15.25 -9.52
N ASP A 398 6.90 15.69 -10.03
CA ASP A 398 5.62 15.60 -9.31
C ASP A 398 5.20 14.14 -9.08
N GLN A 399 5.43 13.24 -10.04
CA GLN A 399 5.20 11.80 -9.87
C GLN A 399 6.12 11.17 -8.81
N LEU A 400 7.35 11.68 -8.67
CA LEU A 400 8.31 11.26 -7.64
C LEU A 400 8.04 11.93 -6.28
N LYS A 401 7.00 12.77 -6.15
CA LYS A 401 6.69 13.58 -4.97
C LYS A 401 7.86 14.49 -4.53
N ILE A 402 8.76 14.83 -5.45
CA ILE A 402 9.87 15.74 -5.17
C ILE A 402 9.32 17.19 -5.25
N PRO A 403 9.42 17.99 -4.19
CA PRO A 403 8.82 19.32 -4.19
C PRO A 403 9.62 20.30 -5.06
N ALA A 404 8.99 21.39 -5.48
CA ALA A 404 9.64 22.38 -6.35
C ALA A 404 10.84 23.05 -5.66
N GLN A 405 11.77 23.61 -6.43
CA GLN A 405 12.99 24.28 -5.97
C GLN A 405 12.78 25.20 -4.74
N ARG A 406 11.67 25.94 -4.70
CA ARG A 406 11.34 26.86 -3.59
C ARG A 406 11.17 26.15 -2.24
N TYR A 407 10.67 24.92 -2.26
CA TYR A 407 10.42 24.12 -1.07
C TYR A 407 11.63 23.27 -0.66
N ARG A 408 12.58 23.06 -1.57
CA ARG A 408 13.82 22.31 -1.31
C ARG A 408 14.95 23.16 -0.72
N ARG A 409 14.82 24.49 -0.76
CA ARG A 409 15.85 25.38 -0.22
C ARG A 409 15.81 25.36 1.30
N GLU A 410 16.91 24.94 1.92
CA GLU A 410 17.17 25.03 3.35
C GLU A 410 17.90 26.35 3.67
N LEU A 411 17.79 26.84 4.93
CA LEU A 411 18.35 28.12 5.41
C LEU A 411 19.74 27.97 6.02
#